data_AF-A0A357MIS5-F1
#
_entry.id   AF-A0A357MIS5-F1
#
_cell.length_a   1.000
_cell.length_b   1.000
_cell.length_c   1.000
_cell.angle_alpha   90.00
_cell.angle_beta   90.00
_cell.angle_gamma   90.00
#
_symmetry.space_group_name_H-M   'P 1'
#
loop_
_entity.id
_entity.type
_entity.pdbx_description
1 polymer ?
#
loop_
_entity_poly.entity_id
_entity_poly.type
_entity_poly.pdbx_seq_one_letter_code
_entity_poly.pdbx_strand_id
1 'polypeptide(L)'
;MAMATQLFWGTFYLVICSVVHAIWLTWCVGRVQSFHDTPVPASGPGGLASAGLRAAPKPRQWRTFAVVLLLILAIVLSHTFQVWLWAHALHRREVLGDWNTAVCFSMVTYTALGYGDIVLGPGSRIFASLAAVTGLLNFGVSTAFLVATWTRVFAVRQE
;
A
#
# COMPACT_ATOMS: atom_id res chain seq x y z
N MET A 1 28.30 -10.69 11.27
CA MET A 1 28.50 -9.58 10.30
C MET A 1 28.80 -8.30 11.05
N ALA A 2 29.67 -7.44 10.53
CA ALA A 2 29.94 -6.13 11.12
C ALA A 2 28.65 -5.28 11.15
N MET A 3 28.48 -4.45 12.19
CA MET A 3 27.30 -3.59 12.33
C MET A 3 27.08 -2.69 11.11
N ALA A 4 28.17 -2.18 10.52
CA ALA A 4 28.14 -1.35 9.32
C ALA A 4 27.49 -2.08 8.12
N THR A 5 27.76 -3.38 7.94
CA THR A 5 27.18 -4.18 6.86
C THR A 5 25.67 -4.33 7.02
N GLN A 6 25.19 -4.52 8.26
CA GLN A 6 23.75 -4.63 8.53
C GLN A 6 23.03 -3.32 8.20
N LEU A 7 23.59 -2.19 8.63
CA LEU A 7 23.06 -0.85 8.35
C LEU A 7 23.03 -0.58 6.86
N PHE A 8 24.14 -0.78 6.16
CA PHE A 8 24.23 -0.52 4.72
C PHE A 8 23.18 -1.32 3.93
N TRP A 9 23.10 -2.63 4.15
CA TRP A 9 22.14 -3.47 3.45
C TRP A 9 20.70 -3.18 3.87
N GLY A 10 20.45 -2.91 5.14
CA GLY A 10 19.10 -2.59 5.63
C GLY A 10 18.59 -1.26 5.08
N THR A 11 19.41 -0.21 5.08
CA THR A 11 19.05 1.09 4.48
C THR A 11 18.85 0.98 2.98
N PHE A 12 19.72 0.24 2.28
CA PHE A 12 19.56 0.00 0.84
C PHE A 12 18.22 -0.68 0.53
N TYR A 13 17.87 -1.74 1.26
CA TYR A 13 16.58 -2.44 1.12
C TYR A 13 15.40 -1.53 1.47
N LEU A 14 15.49 -0.78 2.56
CA LEU A 14 14.47 0.18 2.99
C LEU A 14 14.19 1.21 1.88
N VAL A 15 15.23 1.85 1.35
CA VAL A 15 15.09 2.87 0.30
C VAL A 15 14.45 2.27 -0.95
N ILE A 16 14.90 1.09 -1.39
CA ILE A 16 14.31 0.40 -2.54
C ILE A 16 12.83 0.10 -2.28
N CYS A 17 12.48 -0.46 -1.11
CA CYS A 17 11.10 -0.75 -0.75
C CYS A 17 10.22 0.50 -0.76
N SER A 18 10.68 1.60 -0.16
CA SER A 18 9.93 2.86 -0.11
C SER A 18 9.78 3.51 -1.48
N VAL A 19 10.81 3.50 -2.32
CA VAL A 19 10.73 4.01 -3.71
C VAL A 19 9.77 3.18 -4.54
N VAL A 20 9.89 1.84 -4.50
CA VAL A 20 9.00 0.93 -5.22
C VAL A 20 7.55 1.12 -4.76
N HIS A 21 7.32 1.25 -3.46
CA HIS A 21 5.99 1.51 -2.91
C HIS A 21 5.41 2.84 -3.39
N ALA A 22 6.20 3.92 -3.34
CA ALA A 22 5.76 5.24 -3.80
C ALA A 22 5.46 5.27 -5.31
N ILE A 23 6.32 4.66 -6.13
CA ILE A 23 6.09 4.53 -7.58
C ILE A 23 4.82 3.72 -7.84
N TRP A 24 4.65 2.59 -7.14
CA TRP A 24 3.46 1.74 -7.25
C TRP A 24 2.18 2.50 -6.92
N LEU A 25 2.14 3.22 -5.79
CA LEU A 25 0.98 4.02 -5.40
C LEU A 25 0.67 5.11 -6.42
N THR A 26 1.69 5.84 -6.87
CA THR A 26 1.52 6.93 -7.85
C THR A 26 0.99 6.39 -9.17
N TRP A 27 1.49 5.24 -9.61
CA TRP A 27 1.05 4.58 -10.83
C TRP A 27 -0.37 4.02 -10.72
N CYS A 28 -0.71 3.36 -9.60
CA CYS A 28 -2.06 2.88 -9.34
C CYS A 28 -3.07 4.03 -9.34
N VAL A 29 -2.75 5.17 -8.72
CA VAL A 29 -3.62 6.35 -8.74
C VAL A 29 -3.76 6.93 -10.15
N GLY A 30 -2.66 7.10 -10.89
CA GLY A 30 -2.70 7.59 -12.26
C GLY A 30 -3.54 6.70 -13.18
N ARG A 31 -3.42 5.38 -13.03
CA ARG A 31 -4.26 4.40 -13.73
C ARG A 31 -5.74 4.54 -13.33
N VAL A 32 -6.04 4.59 -12.04
CA VAL A 32 -7.42 4.68 -11.53
C VAL A 32 -8.09 6.00 -11.90
N GLN A 33 -7.37 7.12 -11.91
CA GLN A 33 -7.87 8.42 -12.39
C GLN A 33 -8.07 8.44 -13.90
N SER A 34 -7.18 7.82 -14.67
CA SER A 34 -7.36 7.68 -16.13
C SER A 34 -8.66 6.93 -16.49
N PHE A 35 -9.09 5.96 -15.67
CA PHE A 35 -10.41 5.32 -15.83
C PHE A 35 -11.58 6.21 -15.39
N HIS A 36 -11.34 7.21 -14.53
CA HIS A 36 -12.35 8.17 -14.11
C HIS A 36 -12.54 9.29 -15.16
N ASP A 37 -11.52 9.62 -15.96
CA ASP A 37 -11.57 10.68 -16.97
C ASP A 37 -12.23 10.24 -18.29
N THR A 38 -12.60 8.96 -18.45
CA THR A 38 -13.40 8.55 -19.62
C THR A 38 -14.75 9.28 -19.58
N PRO A 39 -15.04 10.14 -20.57
CA PRO A 39 -16.29 10.89 -20.62
C PRO A 39 -17.44 9.89 -20.65
N VAL A 40 -18.37 9.98 -19.70
CA VAL A 40 -19.66 9.31 -19.85
C VAL A 40 -20.27 9.89 -21.13
N PRO A 41 -20.54 9.08 -22.17
CA PRO A 41 -21.17 9.60 -23.38
C PRO A 41 -22.47 10.26 -22.97
N ALA A 42 -22.53 11.58 -23.16
CA ALA A 42 -23.76 12.32 -22.97
C ALA A 42 -24.79 11.67 -23.90
N SER A 43 -25.81 11.06 -23.29
CA SER A 43 -27.02 10.62 -23.99
C SER A 43 -27.42 11.70 -24.99
N GLY A 44 -27.56 11.30 -26.26
CA GLY A 44 -27.50 12.14 -27.45
C GLY A 44 -28.58 13.22 -27.60
N PRO A 45 -28.56 13.94 -28.74
CA PRO A 45 -29.35 15.15 -28.94
C PRO A 45 -30.80 14.79 -29.28
N GLY A 46 -31.70 14.85 -28.30
CA GLY A 46 -33.13 14.72 -28.56
C GLY A 46 -33.99 14.54 -27.31
N GLY A 47 -34.72 15.61 -26.95
CA GLY A 47 -36.15 15.53 -26.67
C GLY A 47 -36.63 14.87 -25.37
N LEU A 48 -37.00 15.74 -24.42
CA LEU A 48 -38.32 15.81 -23.77
C LEU A 48 -38.86 14.64 -22.89
N ALA A 49 -39.37 15.07 -21.75
CA ALA A 49 -40.53 14.55 -21.01
C ALA A 49 -40.33 13.44 -19.96
N SER A 50 -40.61 13.86 -18.71
CA SER A 50 -41.38 13.17 -17.66
C SER A 50 -41.05 11.71 -17.30
N ALA A 51 -40.72 11.47 -16.03
CA ALA A 51 -41.53 10.63 -15.13
C ALA A 51 -40.72 10.35 -13.86
N GLY A 52 -41.36 10.54 -12.70
CA GLY A 52 -40.80 10.12 -11.43
C GLY A 52 -40.63 8.60 -11.39
N LEU A 53 -39.43 8.13 -11.11
CA LEU A 53 -39.18 6.82 -10.53
C LEU A 53 -37.78 6.79 -9.93
N ARG A 54 -37.71 6.52 -8.62
CA ARG A 54 -36.54 6.12 -7.83
C ARG A 54 -35.26 6.94 -8.04
N ALA A 55 -34.81 7.60 -6.98
CA ALA A 55 -33.44 8.10 -6.89
C ALA A 55 -32.46 6.93 -7.07
N ALA A 56 -32.06 6.66 -8.32
CA ALA A 56 -30.96 5.77 -8.63
C ALA A 56 -29.73 6.35 -7.90
N PRO A 57 -29.01 5.56 -7.10
CA PRO A 57 -27.80 6.06 -6.45
C PRO A 57 -26.88 6.56 -7.56
N LYS A 58 -26.60 7.88 -7.53
CA LYS A 58 -25.96 8.61 -8.62
C LYS A 58 -24.69 7.85 -9.06
N PRO A 59 -24.47 7.59 -10.37
CA PRO A 59 -23.34 6.81 -10.89
C PRO A 59 -21.96 7.34 -10.43
N ARG A 60 -21.91 8.58 -9.93
CA ARG A 60 -20.73 9.22 -9.33
C ARG A 60 -20.34 8.65 -7.96
N GLN A 61 -21.27 8.26 -7.07
CA GLN A 61 -20.95 7.77 -5.72
C GLN A 61 -20.40 6.33 -5.72
N TRP A 62 -20.98 5.45 -6.55
CA TRP A 62 -20.47 4.09 -6.73
C TRP A 62 -19.08 4.07 -7.35
N ARG A 63 -18.81 4.98 -8.30
CA ARG A 63 -17.50 5.13 -8.92
C ARG A 63 -16.44 5.58 -7.91
N THR A 64 -16.77 6.55 -7.05
CA THR A 64 -15.92 6.94 -5.90
C THR A 64 -15.60 5.76 -4.99
N PHE A 65 -16.63 5.01 -4.60
CA PHE A 65 -16.45 3.85 -3.73
C PHE A 65 -15.52 2.80 -4.36
N ALA A 66 -15.73 2.50 -5.65
CA ALA A 66 -14.87 1.59 -6.40
C ALA A 66 -13.41 2.06 -6.47
N VAL A 67 -13.17 3.36 -6.68
CA VAL A 67 -11.82 3.96 -6.68
C VAL A 67 -11.11 3.77 -5.34
N VAL A 68 -11.78 4.09 -4.23
CA VAL A 68 -11.22 3.94 -2.88
C VAL A 68 -10.95 2.46 -2.57
N LEU A 69 -11.87 1.57 -2.94
CA LEU A 69 -11.70 0.14 -2.75
C LEU A 69 -10.49 -0.41 -3.53
N LEU A 70 -10.35 -0.04 -4.80
CA LEU A 70 -9.20 -0.41 -5.62
C LEU A 70 -7.88 0.12 -5.04
N LEU A 71 -7.89 1.34 -4.48
CA LEU A 71 -6.72 1.93 -3.83
C LEU A 71 -6.33 1.14 -2.56
N ILE A 72 -7.29 0.77 -1.72
CA ILE A 72 -7.04 -0.07 -0.52
C ILE A 72 -6.44 -1.41 -0.95
N LEU A 73 -7.01 -2.07 -1.96
CA LEU A 73 -6.48 -3.32 -2.47
C LEU A 73 -5.04 -3.17 -3.01
N ALA A 74 -4.76 -2.10 -3.74
CA ALA A 74 -3.42 -1.81 -4.24
C ALA A 74 -2.40 -1.59 -3.11
N ILE A 75 -2.80 -0.94 -2.02
CA ILE A 75 -1.98 -0.73 -0.82
C ILE A 75 -1.70 -2.07 -0.13
N VAL A 76 -2.72 -2.90 0.09
CA VAL A 76 -2.59 -4.22 0.72
C VAL A 76 -1.65 -5.13 -0.07
N LEU A 77 -1.79 -5.15 -1.40
CA LEU A 77 -0.90 -5.93 -2.28
C LEU A 77 0.54 -5.41 -2.21
N SER A 78 0.73 -4.09 -2.19
CA SER A 78 2.06 -3.49 -2.09
C SER A 78 2.76 -3.82 -0.76
N HIS A 79 2.05 -3.78 0.36
CA HIS A 79 2.61 -4.18 1.65
C HIS A 79 2.89 -5.67 1.73
N THR A 80 1.99 -6.51 1.20
CA THR A 80 2.23 -7.96 1.10
C THR A 80 3.52 -8.25 0.34
N PHE A 81 3.72 -7.59 -0.82
CA PHE A 81 4.94 -7.75 -1.60
C PHE A 81 6.21 -7.31 -0.84
N GLN A 82 6.13 -6.22 -0.08
CA GLN A 82 7.26 -5.76 0.73
C GLN A 82 7.62 -6.73 1.86
N VAL A 83 6.62 -7.28 2.54
CA VAL A 83 6.83 -8.34 3.56
C VAL A 83 7.54 -9.53 2.94
N TRP A 84 7.14 -9.94 1.73
CA TRP A 84 7.78 -11.05 1.03
C TRP A 84 9.23 -10.74 0.64
N LEU A 85 9.52 -9.50 0.24
CA LEU A 85 10.87 -9.07 -0.10
C LEU A 85 11.80 -9.12 1.13
N TRP A 86 11.31 -8.68 2.29
CA TRP A 86 12.04 -8.80 3.57
C TRP A 86 12.20 -10.25 4.02
N ALA A 87 11.16 -11.08 3.88
CA ALA A 87 11.23 -12.51 4.18
C ALA A 87 12.27 -13.22 3.32
N HIS A 88 12.29 -12.94 2.02
CA HIS A 88 13.30 -13.45 1.11
C HIS A 88 14.72 -12.98 1.48
N ALA A 89 14.88 -11.72 1.87
CA ALA A 89 16.17 -11.18 2.31
C ALA A 89 16.69 -11.84 3.61
N LEU A 90 15.80 -12.19 4.53
CA LEU A 90 16.13 -12.90 5.77
C LEU A 90 16.41 -14.39 5.53
N HIS A 91 15.61 -15.04 4.67
CA HIS A 91 15.80 -16.44 4.31
C HIS A 91 17.13 -16.68 3.59
N ARG A 92 17.51 -15.81 2.64
CA ARG A 92 18.82 -15.89 1.95
C ARG A 92 20.03 -15.70 2.87
N ARG A 93 19.82 -15.16 4.08
CA ARG A 93 20.89 -15.00 5.08
C ARG A 93 20.98 -16.22 6.01
N GLU A 94 20.19 -17.27 5.77
CA GLU A 94 20.13 -18.53 6.54
C GLU A 94 19.90 -18.31 8.04
N VAL A 95 19.33 -17.16 8.44
CA VAL A 95 19.14 -16.80 9.86
C VAL A 95 17.93 -17.55 10.45
N LEU A 96 17.00 -17.97 9.61
CA LEU A 96 15.80 -18.72 9.97
C LEU A 96 15.70 -19.92 9.03
N GLY A 97 15.74 -21.13 9.58
CA GLY A 97 15.83 -22.38 8.81
C GLY A 97 14.64 -22.66 7.89
N ASP A 98 13.46 -22.12 8.21
CA ASP A 98 12.23 -22.35 7.46
C ASP A 98 11.69 -21.09 6.78
N TRP A 99 11.20 -21.24 5.55
CA TRP A 99 10.54 -20.18 4.79
C TRP A 99 9.33 -19.59 5.53
N ASN A 100 8.52 -20.46 6.17
CA ASN A 100 7.34 -20.03 6.92
C ASN A 100 7.73 -19.10 8.09
N THR A 101 8.74 -19.50 8.86
CA THR A 101 9.28 -18.69 9.96
C THR A 101 9.82 -17.34 9.48
N ALA A 102 10.50 -17.32 8.32
CA ALA A 102 10.99 -16.08 7.73
C ALA A 102 9.87 -15.11 7.32
N VAL A 103 8.78 -15.64 6.72
CA VAL A 103 7.60 -14.85 6.37
C VAL A 103 6.88 -14.35 7.61
N CYS A 104 6.65 -15.21 8.60
CA CYS A 104 5.99 -14.86 9.86
C CYS A 104 6.77 -13.75 10.59
N PHE A 105 8.07 -13.95 10.81
CA PHE A 105 8.95 -12.96 11.44
C PHE A 105 8.94 -11.63 10.69
N SER A 106 9.04 -11.66 9.35
CA SER A 106 9.05 -10.45 8.53
C SER A 106 7.74 -9.71 8.61
N MET A 107 6.61 -10.43 8.59
CA MET A 107 5.28 -9.83 8.70
C MET A 107 5.12 -9.12 10.04
N VAL A 108 5.40 -9.82 11.15
CA VAL A 108 5.27 -9.31 12.52
C VAL A 108 6.23 -8.16 12.79
N THR A 109 7.44 -8.21 12.23
CA THR A 109 8.43 -7.15 12.38
C THR A 109 8.04 -5.92 11.53
N TYR A 110 7.65 -6.12 10.27
CA TYR A 110 7.25 -5.06 9.36
C TYR A 110 6.01 -4.30 9.86
N THR A 111 5.05 -4.99 10.47
CA THR A 111 3.87 -4.35 11.10
C THR A 111 4.16 -3.75 12.48
N ALA A 112 5.41 -3.86 12.98
CA ALA A 112 5.82 -3.49 14.32
C ALA A 112 5.03 -4.18 15.45
N LEU A 113 4.40 -5.33 15.15
CA LEU A 113 3.63 -6.10 16.12
C LEU A 113 4.54 -6.79 17.15
N GLY A 114 5.65 -7.38 16.70
CA GLY A 114 6.73 -7.87 17.56
C GLY A 114 6.34 -8.88 18.63
N TYR A 115 5.72 -10.02 18.27
CA TYR A 115 5.32 -11.07 19.22
C TYR A 115 6.44 -11.55 20.16
N GLY A 116 7.69 -11.50 19.71
CA GLY A 116 8.86 -11.86 20.52
C GLY A 116 9.11 -13.36 20.67
N ASP A 117 8.32 -14.19 19.99
CA ASP A 117 8.49 -15.64 19.87
C ASP A 117 9.68 -16.02 18.97
N ILE A 118 9.90 -15.24 17.91
CA ILE A 118 11.03 -15.40 16.99
C ILE A 118 11.91 -14.15 17.09
N VAL A 119 13.18 -14.32 17.49
CA VAL A 119 14.14 -13.21 17.64
C VAL A 119 15.44 -13.54 16.93
N LEU A 120 15.95 -12.59 16.13
CA LEU A 120 17.22 -12.76 15.44
C LEU A 120 18.41 -12.52 16.40
N GLY A 121 19.49 -13.27 16.20
CA GLY A 121 20.74 -13.09 16.95
C GLY A 121 21.41 -11.72 16.69
N PRO A 122 22.43 -11.34 17.49
CA PRO A 122 23.08 -10.01 17.43
C PRO A 122 23.57 -9.58 16.04
N GLY A 123 23.86 -10.53 15.16
CA GLY A 123 24.30 -10.30 13.78
C GLY A 123 23.23 -9.81 12.80
N SER A 124 21.97 -9.67 13.23
CA SER A 124 20.85 -9.32 12.35
C SER A 124 19.74 -8.51 13.03
N ARG A 125 19.90 -8.14 14.31
CA ARG A 125 18.89 -7.35 15.06
C ARG A 125 18.64 -5.99 14.43
N ILE A 126 19.70 -5.27 14.03
CA ILE A 126 19.57 -3.94 13.40
C ILE A 126 18.85 -4.05 12.06
N PHE A 127 19.13 -5.10 11.29
CA PHE A 127 18.45 -5.35 10.02
C PHE A 127 16.95 -5.58 10.21
N ALA A 128 16.54 -6.34 11.23
CA ALA A 128 15.13 -6.47 11.59
C ALA A 128 14.50 -5.15 12.05
N SER A 129 15.20 -4.35 12.86
CA SER A 129 14.71 -3.02 13.25
C SER A 129 14.46 -2.12 12.03
N LEU A 130 15.33 -2.18 11.01
CA LEU A 130 15.12 -1.44 9.76
C LEU A 130 13.92 -1.97 8.96
N ALA A 131 13.61 -3.26 9.03
CA ALA A 131 12.38 -3.81 8.45
C ALA A 131 11.12 -3.20 9.09
N ALA A 132 11.12 -3.06 10.42
CA ALA A 132 10.02 -2.42 11.16
C ALA A 132 9.88 -0.94 10.79
N VAL A 133 10.99 -0.20 10.71
CA VAL A 133 11.00 1.21 10.27
C VAL A 133 10.45 1.34 8.85
N THR A 134 10.83 0.43 7.94
CA THR A 134 10.31 0.40 6.56
C THR A 134 8.80 0.27 6.55
N GLY A 135 8.25 -0.64 7.36
CA GLY A 135 6.81 -0.84 7.42
C GLY A 135 6.07 0.36 7.99
N LEU A 136 6.52 0.91 9.12
CA LEU A 136 5.93 2.12 9.71
C LEU A 136 5.93 3.30 8.73
N LEU A 137 7.04 3.53 8.04
CA LEU A 137 7.16 4.60 7.05
C LEU A 137 6.17 4.40 5.89
N ASN A 138 6.11 3.20 5.32
CA ASN A 138 5.29 2.94 4.14
C ASN A 138 3.80 2.86 4.48
N PHE A 139 3.43 2.36 5.67
CA PHE A 139 2.05 2.51 6.18
C PHE A 139 1.68 3.98 6.35
N GLY A 140 2.56 4.80 6.92
CA GLY A 140 2.34 6.25 7.08
C GLY A 140 2.10 6.95 5.73
N VAL A 141 2.93 6.64 4.72
CA VAL A 141 2.74 7.15 3.35
C VAL A 141 1.40 6.69 2.78
N SER A 142 1.07 5.41 2.88
CA SER A 142 -0.22 4.87 2.39
C SER A 142 -1.43 5.54 3.03
N THR A 143 -1.41 5.77 4.34
CA THR A 143 -2.48 6.48 5.06
C THR A 143 -2.58 7.93 4.61
N ALA A 144 -1.46 8.65 4.49
CA ALA A 144 -1.46 10.02 4.01
C ALA A 144 -2.05 10.12 2.58
N PHE A 145 -1.70 9.18 1.71
CA PHE A 145 -2.28 9.06 0.37
C PHE A 145 -3.78 8.79 0.39
N LEU A 146 -4.25 7.81 1.18
CA LEU A 146 -5.68 7.52 1.32
C LEU A 146 -6.48 8.73 1.78
N VAL A 147 -5.97 9.46 2.79
CA VAL A 147 -6.60 10.68 3.30
C VAL A 147 -6.64 11.77 2.21
N ALA A 148 -5.53 11.97 1.47
CA ALA A 148 -5.49 12.94 0.38
C ALA A 148 -6.45 12.61 -0.77
N THR A 149 -6.64 11.33 -1.11
CA THR A 149 -7.63 10.91 -2.09
C THR A 149 -9.05 11.09 -1.55
N TRP A 150 -9.29 10.71 -0.29
CA TRP A 150 -10.59 10.87 0.35
C TRP A 150 -11.04 12.33 0.37
N THR A 151 -10.18 13.24 0.83
CA THR A 151 -10.50 14.67 0.88
C THR A 151 -10.80 15.21 -0.53
N ARG A 152 -10.01 14.88 -1.56
CA ARG A 152 -10.28 15.31 -2.94
C ARG A 152 -11.63 14.85 -3.47
N VAL A 153 -12.06 13.64 -3.13
CA VAL A 153 -13.30 13.08 -3.68
C VAL A 153 -14.54 13.56 -2.91
N PHE A 154 -14.42 13.78 -1.60
CA PHE A 154 -15.53 14.21 -0.75
C PHE A 154 -15.63 15.73 -0.53
N ALA A 155 -14.55 16.50 -0.70
CA ALA A 155 -14.56 17.96 -0.53
C ALA A 155 -15.30 18.71 -1.67
N VAL A 156 -15.60 18.08 -2.80
CA VAL A 156 -16.39 18.67 -3.92
C VAL A 156 -17.89 18.75 -3.58
N ARG A 157 -18.26 18.96 -2.32
CA ARG A 157 -19.66 19.01 -1.86
C ARG A 157 -19.98 20.15 -0.89
N GLN A 158 -19.07 21.12 -0.75
CA GLN A 158 -19.16 22.20 0.24
C GLN A 158 -19.12 23.62 -0.39
N GLU A 159 -19.33 23.76 -1.70
CA GLU A 159 -19.53 25.08 -2.35
C GLU A 159 -20.79 25.07 -3.22
#